data_AF-A0A936YCZ3-F1
#
_entry.id   AF-A0A936YCZ3-F1
#
_cell.length_a   1.000
_cell.length_b   1.000
_cell.length_c   1.000
_cell.angle_alpha   90.00
_cell.angle_beta   90.00
_cell.angle_gamma   90.00
#
_symmetry.space_group_name_H-M   'P 1'
#
loop_
_entity.id
_entity.type
_entity.pdbx_description
1 polymer ?
#
loop_
_entity_poly.entity_id
_entity_poly.type
_entity_poly.pdbx_seq_one_letter_code
_entity_poly.pdbx_strand_id
1 'polypeptide(L)'
;MKRYNHLRYDERVKISQLKQSGLLAGQIASAIGRPVCTVYRELKRNEAPPGQYWPDTAHRLAAGRRCRQARLDKYIKLQECVMEHMQNHFWTPEQIAGHLKHGQTELKSICHETIYHWIYQGSRRKEKIWKFLPRHKAKR
;
A
#
# COMPACT_ATOMS: atom_id res chain seq x y z
N MET A 1 13.11 -22.48 0.10
CA MET A 1 12.51 -21.29 -0.56
C MET A 1 13.29 -20.05 -0.14
N LYS A 2 14.03 -19.36 -1.03
CA LYS A 2 14.77 -18.13 -0.66
C LYS A 2 13.75 -17.05 -0.27
N ARG A 3 13.75 -16.59 0.98
CA ARG A 3 12.92 -15.46 1.43
C ARG A 3 13.33 -14.21 0.67
N TYR A 4 12.37 -13.59 -0.02
CA TYR A 4 12.58 -12.31 -0.70
C TYR A 4 12.79 -11.22 0.35
N ASN A 5 14.04 -10.80 0.54
CA ASN A 5 14.40 -9.73 1.45
C ASN A 5 14.42 -8.40 0.70
N HIS A 6 13.52 -7.50 1.08
CA HIS A 6 13.52 -6.14 0.57
C HIS A 6 14.79 -5.40 1.00
N LEU A 7 15.28 -4.50 0.15
CA LEU A 7 16.31 -3.55 0.56
C LEU A 7 15.78 -2.70 1.71
N ARG A 8 16.55 -2.64 2.78
CA ARG A 8 16.33 -1.76 3.92
C ARG A 8 16.70 -0.33 3.57
N TYR A 9 16.43 0.60 4.48
CA TYR A 9 16.75 2.01 4.25
C TYR A 9 18.26 2.26 4.25
N ASP A 10 18.98 1.70 5.21
CA ASP A 10 20.45 1.75 5.32
C ASP A 10 21.14 1.21 4.06
N GLU A 11 20.63 0.12 3.49
CA GLU A 11 21.15 -0.43 2.24
C GLU A 11 20.98 0.55 1.07
N ARG A 12 19.86 1.29 1.01
CA ARG A 12 19.66 2.33 -0.02
C ARG A 12 20.59 3.52 0.16
N VAL A 13 20.84 3.94 1.40
CA VAL A 13 21.81 5.01 1.69
C VAL A 13 23.20 4.60 1.19
N LYS A 14 23.63 3.37 1.49
CA LYS A 14 24.91 2.82 0.98
C LYS A 14 24.95 2.76 -0.56
N ILE A 15 23.88 2.30 -1.20
CA ILE A 15 23.79 2.29 -2.68
C ILE A 15 23.96 3.70 -3.25
N SER A 16 23.35 4.72 -2.63
CA SER A 16 23.49 6.11 -3.08
C SER A 16 24.92 6.63 -2.94
N GLN A 17 25.54 6.43 -1.77
CA GLN A 17 26.93 6.83 -1.52
C GLN A 17 27.90 6.17 -2.52
N LEU A 18 27.81 4.85 -2.70
CA LEU A 18 28.70 4.12 -3.60
C LEU A 18 28.47 4.50 -5.07
N LYS A 19 27.23 4.79 -5.47
CA LYS A 19 26.94 5.30 -6.82
C LYS A 19 27.53 6.69 -7.04
N GLN A 20 27.49 7.57 -6.03
CA GLN A 20 28.11 8.90 -6.10
C GLN A 20 29.65 8.82 -6.19
N SER A 21 30.26 7.81 -5.56
CA SER A 21 31.69 7.51 -5.71
C SER A 21 32.06 6.89 -7.08
N GLY A 22 31.11 6.76 -8.00
CA GLY A 22 31.36 6.26 -9.36
C GLY A 22 31.41 4.73 -9.49
N LEU A 23 31.04 3.97 -8.45
CA LEU A 23 31.08 2.52 -8.52
C LEU A 23 29.95 1.97 -9.41
N LEU A 24 30.27 0.89 -10.13
CA LEU A 24 29.31 0.17 -10.95
C LEU A 24 28.40 -0.73 -10.08
N ALA A 25 27.22 -1.06 -10.60
CA ALA A 25 26.21 -1.86 -9.87
C ALA A 25 26.75 -3.21 -9.34
N GLY A 26 27.71 -3.83 -10.05
CA GLY A 26 28.38 -5.05 -9.59
C GLY A 26 29.22 -4.85 -8.34
N GLN A 27 30.01 -3.76 -8.28
CA GLN A 27 30.84 -3.43 -7.13
C GLN A 27 29.97 -3.03 -5.93
N ILE A 28 28.92 -2.25 -6.18
CA ILE A 28 27.93 -1.88 -5.17
C ILE A 28 27.30 -3.14 -4.55
N ALA A 29 26.90 -4.10 -5.39
CA ALA A 29 26.29 -5.34 -4.96
C ALA A 29 27.21 -6.18 -4.07
N SER A 30 28.49 -6.29 -4.44
CA SER A 30 29.51 -6.94 -3.61
C SER A 30 29.69 -6.23 -2.26
N ALA A 31 29.74 -4.90 -2.25
CA ALA A 31 29.93 -4.10 -1.04
C ALA A 31 28.77 -4.22 -0.03
N ILE A 32 27.53 -4.37 -0.51
CA ILE A 32 26.34 -4.52 0.36
C ILE A 32 25.92 -5.98 0.58
N GLY A 33 26.64 -6.95 0.01
CA GLY A 33 26.30 -8.38 0.13
C GLY A 33 24.97 -8.77 -0.54
N ARG A 34 24.62 -8.13 -1.66
CA ARG A 34 23.37 -8.40 -2.41
C ARG A 34 23.67 -8.90 -3.82
N PRO A 35 22.72 -9.62 -4.45
CA PRO A 35 22.85 -9.97 -5.86
C PRO A 35 22.89 -8.72 -6.75
N VAL A 36 23.72 -8.74 -7.80
CA VAL A 36 23.85 -7.64 -8.78
C VAL A 36 22.50 -7.28 -9.39
N CYS A 37 21.68 -8.28 -9.73
CA CYS A 37 20.34 -8.06 -10.27
C CYS A 37 19.39 -7.31 -9.30
N THR A 38 19.64 -7.35 -7.99
CA THR A 38 18.86 -6.61 -6.99
C THR A 38 19.21 -5.13 -7.06
N VAL A 39 20.50 -4.80 -7.06
CA VAL A 39 21.00 -3.42 -7.18
C VAL A 39 20.58 -2.82 -8.51
N TYR A 40 20.74 -3.55 -9.62
CA TYR A 40 20.32 -3.07 -10.93
C TYR A 40 18.81 -2.78 -10.98
N ARG A 41 17.97 -3.68 -10.45
CA ARG A 41 16.51 -3.47 -10.38
C ARG A 41 16.15 -2.31 -9.46
N GLU A 42 16.85 -2.13 -8.35
CA GLU A 42 16.64 -1.01 -7.43
C GLU A 42 16.95 0.32 -8.11
N LEU A 43 18.13 0.45 -8.72
CA LEU A 43 18.55 1.65 -9.42
C LEU A 43 17.61 1.99 -10.57
N LYS A 44 17.24 1.01 -11.40
CA LYS A 44 16.32 1.20 -12.53
C LYS A 44 14.90 1.59 -12.11
N ARG A 45 14.38 1.05 -10.99
CA ARG A 45 12.99 1.29 -10.54
C ARG A 45 12.81 2.54 -9.68
N ASN A 46 13.90 3.11 -9.18
CA ASN A 46 13.90 4.24 -8.24
C ASN A 46 14.79 5.39 -8.70
N GLU A 47 15.03 5.46 -10.01
CA GLU A 47 15.71 6.59 -10.62
C GLU A 47 14.79 7.81 -10.55
N ALA A 48 15.19 8.81 -9.76
CA ALA A 48 14.40 10.02 -9.54
C ALA A 48 15.28 11.11 -8.92
N PRO A 49 15.60 12.20 -9.66
CA PRO A 49 15.37 12.46 -11.09
C PRO A 49 16.11 11.48 -12.04
N PRO A 50 15.85 11.49 -13.37
CA PRO A 50 16.60 10.69 -14.34
C PRO A 50 18.12 10.85 -14.18
N GLY A 51 18.87 9.76 -14.20
CA GLY A 51 20.31 9.70 -13.90
C GLY A 51 20.65 9.64 -12.41
N GLN A 52 19.78 10.15 -11.53
CA GLN A 52 20.05 10.29 -10.10
C GLN A 52 19.39 9.20 -9.25
N TYR A 53 19.96 8.94 -8.07
CA TYR A 53 19.40 7.98 -7.11
C TYR A 53 19.39 8.58 -5.71
N TRP A 54 18.19 8.91 -5.23
CA TRP A 54 17.98 9.45 -3.89
C TRP A 54 17.37 8.38 -2.97
N PRO A 55 18.01 8.04 -1.84
CA PRO A 55 17.60 6.92 -1.00
C PRO A 55 16.22 7.14 -0.36
N ASP A 56 15.90 8.37 0.05
CA ASP A 56 14.59 8.73 0.63
C ASP A 56 13.45 8.57 -0.38
N THR A 57 13.67 9.06 -1.60
CA THR A 57 12.72 8.93 -2.70
C THR A 57 12.54 7.46 -3.07
N ALA A 58 13.62 6.72 -3.22
CA ALA A 58 13.60 5.29 -3.50
C ALA A 58 12.85 4.50 -2.43
N HIS A 59 13.08 4.82 -1.15
CA HIS A 59 12.38 4.18 -0.05
C HIS A 59 10.88 4.48 -0.08
N ARG A 60 10.50 5.74 -0.30
CA ARG A 60 9.10 6.17 -0.41
C ARG A 60 8.39 5.53 -1.59
N LEU A 61 9.01 5.49 -2.77
CA LEU A 61 8.47 4.84 -3.96
C LEU A 61 8.32 3.32 -3.75
N ALA A 62 9.31 2.68 -3.11
CA ALA A 62 9.22 1.28 -2.75
C ALA A 62 8.14 0.99 -1.70
N ALA A 63 7.88 1.91 -0.77
CA ALA A 63 6.76 1.82 0.17
C ALA A 63 5.41 2.03 -0.54
N GLY A 64 5.31 3.04 -1.43
CA GLY A 64 4.10 3.31 -2.21
C GLY A 64 3.68 2.13 -3.08
N ARG A 65 4.63 1.49 -3.79
CA ARG A 65 4.34 0.28 -4.57
C ARG A 65 3.91 -0.92 -3.72
N ARG A 66 4.29 -0.97 -2.44
CA ARG A 66 3.83 -1.99 -1.49
C ARG A 66 2.47 -1.66 -0.90
N CYS A 67 2.11 -0.38 -0.84
CA CYS A 67 0.79 0.05 -0.42
C CYS A 67 -0.21 -0.40 -1.49
N ARG A 68 -0.85 -1.56 -1.26
CA ARG A 68 -2.01 -1.96 -2.05
C ARG A 68 -3.09 -0.95 -1.77
N GLN A 69 -3.45 -0.17 -2.79
CA GLN A 69 -4.63 0.68 -2.75
C GLN A 69 -5.82 -0.17 -2.31
N ALA A 70 -6.60 0.31 -1.34
CA ALA A 70 -7.72 -0.44 -0.82
C ALA A 70 -8.70 -0.74 -1.96
N ARG A 71 -9.35 -1.91 -1.96
CA ARG A 71 -10.25 -2.29 -3.06
C ARG A 71 -11.35 -1.25 -3.27
N LEU A 72 -11.83 -0.66 -2.19
CA LEU A 72 -12.84 0.40 -2.19
C LEU A 72 -12.31 1.71 -2.80
N ASP A 73 -11.03 2.06 -2.66
CA ASP A 73 -10.42 3.19 -3.38
C ASP A 73 -10.29 2.97 -4.88
N LYS A 74 -10.20 1.69 -5.29
CA LYS A 74 -10.06 1.33 -6.70
C LYS A 74 -11.40 1.30 -7.43
N TYR A 75 -12.49 1.00 -6.72
CA TYR A 75 -13.81 0.77 -7.30
C TYR A 75 -14.83 1.75 -6.70
N ILE A 76 -15.00 2.90 -7.36
CA ILE A 76 -15.85 4.02 -6.88
C ILE A 76 -17.29 3.55 -6.61
N LYS A 77 -17.92 2.83 -7.55
CA LYS A 77 -19.29 2.29 -7.37
C LYS A 77 -19.43 1.39 -6.13
N LEU A 78 -18.39 0.62 -5.83
CA LEU A 78 -18.37 -0.25 -4.64
C LEU A 78 -18.26 0.59 -3.37
N GLN A 79 -17.45 1.66 -3.39
CA GLN A 79 -17.35 2.60 -2.28
C GLN A 79 -18.67 3.35 -2.04
N GLU A 80 -19.32 3.83 -3.09
CA GLU A 80 -20.61 4.52 -3.01
C GLU A 80 -21.67 3.61 -2.39
N CYS A 81 -21.77 2.37 -2.85
CA CYS A 81 -22.68 1.37 -2.29
C CYS A 81 -22.40 1.12 -0.79
N VAL A 82 -21.14 0.93 -0.40
CA VAL A 82 -20.80 0.76 1.03
C VAL A 82 -21.20 1.99 1.85
N MET A 83 -20.92 3.19 1.35
CA MET A 83 -21.24 4.44 2.05
C MET A 83 -22.75 4.67 2.16
N GLU A 84 -23.51 4.42 1.10
CA GLU A 84 -24.97 4.53 1.08
C GLU A 84 -25.60 3.60 2.12
N HIS A 85 -25.21 2.33 2.15
CA HIS A 85 -25.76 1.37 3.11
C HIS A 85 -25.38 1.67 4.56
N MET A 86 -24.19 2.22 4.79
CA MET A 86 -23.77 2.66 6.12
C MET A 86 -24.52 3.92 6.59
N GLN A 87 -24.70 4.91 5.71
CA GLN A 87 -25.27 6.21 6.07
C GLN A 87 -26.80 6.21 6.13
N ASN A 88 -27.45 5.56 5.16
CA ASN A 88 -28.91 5.62 5.00
C ASN A 88 -29.61 4.43 5.65
N HIS A 89 -28.95 3.26 5.70
CA HIS A 89 -29.56 2.02 6.20
C HIS A 89 -28.94 1.54 7.52
N PHE A 90 -27.89 2.20 8.02
CA PHE A 90 -27.18 1.84 9.25
C PHE A 90 -26.67 0.39 9.27
N TRP A 91 -26.33 -0.15 8.10
CA TRP A 91 -25.84 -1.52 7.99
C TRP A 91 -24.43 -1.66 8.55
N THR A 92 -24.20 -2.81 9.19
CA THR A 92 -22.89 -3.24 9.63
C THR A 92 -22.02 -3.69 8.45
N PRO A 93 -20.69 -3.59 8.54
CA PRO A 93 -19.77 -4.15 7.54
C PRO A 93 -20.05 -5.61 7.20
N GLU A 94 -20.50 -6.41 8.17
CA GLU A 94 -20.91 -7.80 8.02
C GLU A 94 -22.16 -7.93 7.15
N GLN A 95 -23.19 -7.12 7.39
CA GLN A 95 -24.41 -7.08 6.59
C GLN A 95 -24.12 -6.64 5.15
N ILE A 96 -23.28 -5.62 4.97
CA ILE A 96 -22.89 -5.13 3.65
C ILE A 96 -22.09 -6.20 2.89
N ALA A 97 -21.12 -6.86 3.54
CA ALA A 97 -20.38 -7.95 2.92
C ALA A 97 -21.29 -9.14 2.56
N GLY A 98 -22.27 -9.45 3.41
CA GLY A 98 -23.30 -10.44 3.13
C GLY A 98 -24.16 -10.06 1.92
N HIS A 99 -24.62 -8.82 1.86
CA HIS A 99 -25.41 -8.29 0.76
C HIS A 99 -24.63 -8.31 -0.57
N LEU A 100 -23.38 -7.84 -0.58
CA LEU A 100 -22.54 -7.88 -1.79
C LEU A 100 -22.19 -9.29 -2.26
N LYS A 101 -22.31 -10.29 -1.38
CA LYS A 101 -22.06 -11.70 -1.72
C LYS A 101 -23.29 -12.42 -2.26
N HIS A 102 -24.50 -12.07 -1.79
CA HIS A 102 -25.73 -12.83 -2.07
C HIS A 102 -26.80 -12.01 -2.81
N GLY A 103 -26.81 -10.69 -2.61
CA GLY A 103 -27.56 -9.77 -3.46
C GLY A 103 -26.92 -9.77 -4.84
N GLN A 104 -27.73 -9.95 -5.87
CA GLN A 104 -27.33 -9.93 -7.28
C GLN A 104 -26.85 -8.53 -7.69
N THR A 105 -25.75 -8.08 -7.10
CA THR A 105 -25.08 -6.84 -7.43
C THR A 105 -23.99 -7.17 -8.44
N GLU A 106 -23.89 -6.39 -9.51
CA GLU A 106 -22.76 -6.42 -10.47
C GLU A 106 -21.43 -5.96 -9.82
N LEU A 107 -21.44 -5.70 -8.51
CA LEU A 107 -20.31 -5.20 -7.75
C LEU A 107 -19.47 -6.36 -7.21
N LYS A 108 -18.17 -6.11 -7.08
CA LYS A 108 -17.25 -7.13 -6.56
C LYS A 108 -17.51 -7.41 -5.10
N SER A 109 -17.64 -8.69 -4.75
CA SER A 109 -17.68 -9.12 -3.36
C SER A 109 -16.39 -8.75 -2.61
N ILE A 110 -16.58 -8.29 -1.36
CA ILE A 110 -15.53 -7.94 -0.40
C ILE A 110 -15.90 -8.51 0.98
N CYS A 111 -14.91 -8.87 1.78
CA CYS A 111 -15.14 -9.27 3.18
C CYS A 111 -15.31 -8.05 4.09
N HIS A 112 -15.99 -8.25 5.21
CA HIS A 112 -16.23 -7.21 6.21
C HIS A 112 -14.91 -6.66 6.81
N GLU A 113 -13.86 -7.47 6.95
CA GLU A 113 -12.53 -6.97 7.33
C GLU A 113 -11.98 -5.95 6.34
N THR A 114 -12.27 -6.08 5.03
CA THR A 114 -11.82 -5.11 4.03
C THR A 114 -12.52 -3.76 4.26
N ILE A 115 -13.81 -3.79 4.57
CA ILE A 115 -14.60 -2.61 4.91
C ILE A 115 -14.08 -1.98 6.21
N TYR A 116 -13.82 -2.78 7.26
CA TYR A 116 -13.21 -2.27 8.50
C TYR A 116 -11.84 -1.64 8.30
N HIS A 117 -10.93 -2.31 7.59
CA HIS A 117 -9.60 -1.76 7.29
C HIS A 117 -9.72 -0.44 6.52
N TRP A 118 -10.67 -0.36 5.60
CA TRP A 118 -10.96 0.85 4.84
C TRP A 118 -11.48 1.98 5.73
N ILE A 119 -12.46 1.72 6.62
CA ILE A 119 -13.00 2.72 7.55
C ILE A 119 -11.90 3.29 8.47
N TYR A 120 -11.02 2.44 8.98
CA TYR A 120 -9.97 2.83 9.93
C TYR A 120 -8.67 3.35 9.29
N GLN A 121 -8.61 3.44 7.96
CA GLN A 121 -7.45 3.99 7.27
C GLN A 121 -7.29 5.50 7.58
N GLY A 122 -6.06 5.94 7.79
CA GLY A 122 -5.75 7.26 8.38
C GLY A 122 -6.36 8.48 7.66
N SER A 123 -6.57 8.42 6.35
CA SER A 123 -7.28 9.46 5.59
C SER A 123 -8.75 9.58 6.01
N ARG A 124 -9.44 8.44 6.17
CA ARG A 124 -10.89 8.37 6.44
C ARG A 124 -11.27 8.52 7.91
N ARG A 125 -10.29 8.38 8.81
CA ARG A 125 -10.49 8.74 10.23
C ARG A 125 -10.90 10.22 10.38
N LYS A 126 -10.42 11.09 9.47
CA LYS A 126 -10.80 12.52 9.40
C LYS A 126 -12.26 12.71 8.96
N GLU A 127 -12.73 11.89 8.03
CA GLU A 127 -14.12 11.86 7.53
C GLU A 127 -15.11 11.28 8.55
N LYS A 128 -14.61 10.76 9.69
CA LYS A 128 -15.41 10.22 10.80
C LYS A 128 -16.41 9.12 10.38
N ILE A 129 -16.10 8.36 9.33
CA ILE A 129 -16.94 7.26 8.81
C ILE A 129 -17.23 6.19 9.88
N TRP A 130 -16.33 6.01 10.84
CA TRP A 130 -16.52 5.12 11.99
C TRP A 130 -17.76 5.46 12.85
N LYS A 131 -18.33 6.67 12.71
CA LYS A 131 -19.59 7.05 13.36
C LYS A 131 -20.81 6.29 12.83
N PHE A 132 -20.73 5.68 11.66
CA PHE A 132 -21.83 4.87 11.13
C PHE A 132 -21.75 3.41 11.58
N LEU A 133 -20.68 3.04 12.31
CA LEU A 133 -20.57 1.71 12.91
C LEU A 133 -21.36 1.64 14.22
N PRO A 134 -22.03 0.51 14.51
CA PRO A 134 -22.84 0.36 15.74
C PRO A 134 -22.08 0.63 17.03
N ARG A 135 -20.77 0.32 17.04
CA ARG A 135 -19.94 0.52 18.24
C ARG A 135 -19.28 1.90 18.31
N HIS A 136 -19.46 2.79 17.32
CA HIS A 136 -18.92 4.16 17.25
C HIS A 136 -17.48 4.34 17.81
N LYS A 137 -16.65 3.30 17.78
CA LYS A 137 -15.30 3.34 18.35
C LYS A 137 -14.31 3.48 17.21
N ALA A 138 -13.57 4.59 17.21
CA ALA A 138 -12.32 4.66 16.48
C ALA A 138 -11.38 3.60 17.08
N LYS A 139 -10.90 2.66 16.26
CA LYS A 139 -9.87 1.70 16.68
C LYS A 139 -8.65 2.50 17.16
N ARG A 140 -8.17 2.18 18.36
CA ARG A 140 -7.15 2.96 19.07
C ARG A 140 -5.82 2.92 18.33
#